data_AF-A0A432R1X9-F1
#
_entry.id   AF-A0A432R1X9-F1
#
_cell.length_a   1.000
_cell.length_b   1.000
_cell.length_c   1.000
_cell.angle_alpha   90.00
_cell.angle_beta   90.00
_cell.angle_gamma   90.00
#
_symmetry.space_group_name_H-M   'P 1'
#
loop_
_entity.id
_entity.type
_entity.pdbx_description
1 polymer ?
#
loop_
_entity_poly.entity_id
_entity_poly.type
_entity_poly.pdbx_seq_one_letter_code
_entity_poly.pdbx_strand_id
1 'polypeptide(L)'
;MRLLNITTLYLIMILSFIGCGGSSSTTNHLSTENREVIISGYVIDEPIVGATIEVYDLNQSFITKFTNSTDETGKYSIQFKGNYSFPLLLKVTNGEINGTKFDSTMLSLCYDSPCNITPITTIVTLSFATNFALTSKEELSKFAQESLGVDNWQSLTLNEHRTIANYLRENHQSLDDIVSIITSDMKDGYLDDEVSKTIFPHGKIRQ
;
A
#
# COMPACT_ATOMS: atom_id res chain seq x y z
N MET A 1 62.17 19.22 40.70
CA MET A 1 60.88 19.33 39.99
C MET A 1 61.02 20.34 38.86
N ARG A 2 61.08 19.87 37.61
CA ARG A 2 60.97 20.68 36.40
C ARG A 2 59.94 19.98 35.51
N LEU A 3 58.79 20.61 35.32
CA LEU A 3 57.70 20.12 34.48
C LEU A 3 58.08 20.37 33.02
N LEU A 4 58.27 19.28 32.27
CA LEU A 4 58.58 19.31 30.84
C LEU A 4 57.24 19.36 30.07
N ASN A 5 57.06 20.39 29.24
CA ASN A 5 55.85 20.66 28.47
C ASN A 5 55.57 19.57 27.42
N ILE A 6 54.45 18.85 27.57
CA ILE A 6 53.96 17.77 26.67
C ILE A 6 53.07 18.31 25.53
N THR A 7 52.95 19.62 25.37
CA THR A 7 51.99 20.24 24.43
C THR A 7 52.51 20.42 23.00
N THR A 8 53.77 20.08 22.69
CA THR A 8 54.41 20.36 21.39
C THR A 8 54.55 19.14 20.47
N LEU A 9 53.89 18.01 20.76
CA LEU A 9 53.97 16.77 19.96
C LEU A 9 52.66 16.39 19.23
N TYR A 10 51.67 17.29 19.18
CA TYR A 10 50.38 17.03 18.50
C TYR A 10 50.22 17.77 17.16
N LEU A 11 51.21 18.56 16.73
CA LEU A 11 51.10 19.42 15.54
C LEU A 11 51.59 18.78 14.23
N ILE A 12 52.18 17.57 14.27
CA ILE A 12 52.85 16.96 13.08
C ILE A 12 51.99 15.84 12.43
N MET A 13 50.81 15.54 12.97
CA MET A 13 49.91 14.48 12.47
C MET A 13 48.70 15.00 11.66
N ILE A 14 48.88 16.08 10.87
CA ILE A 14 47.82 16.65 10.00
C ILE A 14 48.38 16.93 8.59
N LEU A 15 49.13 16.00 8.00
CA LEU A 15 49.76 16.23 6.68
C LEU A 15 49.78 15.03 5.74
N SER A 16 48.73 14.20 5.81
CA SER A 16 48.57 13.12 4.83
C SER A 16 47.10 12.87 4.59
N PHE A 17 46.49 13.65 3.70
CA PHE A 17 45.43 13.25 2.76
C PHE A 17 45.11 14.43 1.82
N ILE A 18 46.04 14.73 0.89
CA ILE A 18 45.70 15.47 -0.33
C ILE A 18 45.66 14.44 -1.46
N GLY A 19 44.47 13.93 -1.71
CA GLY A 19 44.14 13.06 -2.83
C GLY A 19 42.71 13.34 -3.25
N CYS A 20 42.55 14.18 -4.27
CA CYS A 20 41.33 14.33 -5.07
C CYS A 20 41.81 14.98 -6.38
N GLY A 21 41.92 14.26 -7.49
CA GLY A 21 40.83 13.55 -8.15
C GLY A 21 40.18 14.54 -9.11
N GLY A 22 40.61 14.52 -10.37
CA GLY A 22 40.16 15.47 -11.39
C GLY A 22 38.64 15.48 -11.51
N SER A 23 38.05 16.64 -11.22
CA SER A 23 36.61 16.86 -11.38
C SER A 23 36.32 17.09 -12.85
N SER A 24 36.08 16.00 -13.58
CA SER A 24 35.39 16.05 -14.85
C SER A 24 33.96 16.50 -14.57
N SER A 25 33.64 17.72 -14.96
CA SER A 25 32.31 18.31 -14.91
C SER A 25 31.38 17.55 -15.86
N THR A 26 30.92 16.37 -15.46
CA THR A 26 29.75 15.73 -16.06
C THR A 26 28.57 16.56 -15.61
N THR A 27 28.15 17.49 -16.47
CA THR A 27 26.81 18.04 -16.43
C THR A 27 25.85 16.86 -16.49
N ASN A 28 25.42 16.39 -15.32
CA ASN A 28 24.25 15.53 -15.21
C ASN A 28 23.09 16.39 -15.70
N HIS A 29 22.87 16.32 -17.01
CA HIS A 29 21.59 16.61 -17.59
C HIS A 29 20.65 15.63 -16.87
N LEU A 30 19.99 16.10 -15.80
CA LEU A 30 18.79 15.46 -15.30
C LEU A 30 17.81 15.57 -16.47
N SER A 31 17.91 14.63 -17.41
CA SER A 31 16.80 14.27 -18.25
C SER A 31 15.71 13.92 -17.25
N THR A 32 14.66 14.73 -17.24
CA THR A 32 13.35 14.38 -16.69
C THR A 32 12.86 13.20 -17.51
N GLU A 33 13.51 12.04 -17.38
CA GLU A 33 13.16 10.84 -18.12
C GLU A 33 11.82 10.40 -17.60
N ASN A 34 10.89 10.40 -18.54
CA ASN A 34 9.56 9.88 -18.36
C ASN A 34 9.69 8.37 -18.13
N ARG A 35 9.88 7.96 -16.87
CA ARG A 35 10.11 6.56 -16.49
C ARG A 35 8.86 5.74 -16.78
N GLU A 36 9.07 4.54 -17.28
CA GLU A 36 8.01 3.57 -17.46
C GLU A 36 7.71 2.88 -16.13
N VAL A 37 6.45 2.91 -15.73
CA VAL A 37 5.93 2.27 -14.52
C VAL A 37 4.99 1.16 -14.96
N ILE A 38 5.24 -0.06 -14.47
CA ILE A 38 4.39 -1.23 -14.71
C ILE A 38 3.92 -1.72 -13.35
N ILE A 39 2.60 -1.80 -13.18
CA ILE A 39 1.97 -2.37 -11.99
C ILE A 39 1.06 -3.51 -12.43
N SER A 40 1.25 -4.67 -11.83
CA SER A 40 0.39 -5.83 -12.05
C SER A 40 -0.10 -6.40 -10.73
N GLY A 41 -1.17 -7.16 -10.78
CA GLY A 41 -1.77 -7.75 -9.59
C GLY A 41 -3.09 -8.39 -9.92
N TYR A 42 -3.86 -8.66 -8.86
CA TYR A 42 -5.20 -9.19 -8.95
C TYR A 42 -6.19 -8.28 -8.24
N VAL A 43 -7.40 -8.23 -8.77
CA VAL A 43 -8.57 -7.66 -8.12
C VAL A 43 -9.42 -8.83 -7.62
N ILE A 44 -9.29 -9.20 -6.34
CA ILE A 44 -9.88 -10.44 -5.81
C ILE A 44 -10.71 -10.23 -4.54
N ASP A 45 -11.93 -10.74 -4.64
CA ASP A 45 -12.60 -11.55 -3.62
C ASP A 45 -13.26 -12.76 -4.35
N GLU A 46 -14.17 -12.45 -5.26
CA GLU A 46 -14.41 -13.18 -6.51
C GLU A 46 -13.79 -12.36 -7.67
N PRO A 47 -13.30 -12.98 -8.77
CA PRO A 47 -12.66 -12.23 -9.86
C PRO A 47 -13.57 -11.14 -10.42
N ILE A 48 -13.12 -9.87 -10.35
CA ILE A 48 -13.82 -8.77 -11.00
C ILE A 48 -13.29 -8.64 -12.42
N VAL A 49 -14.17 -8.89 -13.40
CA VAL A 49 -13.84 -8.82 -14.83
C VAL A 49 -14.16 -7.43 -15.38
N GLY A 50 -13.30 -6.90 -16.24
CA GLY A 50 -13.54 -5.63 -16.93
C GLY A 50 -13.54 -4.39 -16.03
N ALA A 51 -12.85 -4.47 -14.89
CA ALA A 51 -12.79 -3.39 -13.91
C ALA A 51 -12.05 -2.16 -14.47
N THR A 52 -12.36 -1.00 -13.90
CA THR A 52 -11.62 0.24 -14.11
C THR A 52 -10.62 0.44 -12.97
N ILE A 53 -9.36 0.68 -13.32
CA ILE A 53 -8.28 0.99 -12.37
C ILE A 53 -7.89 2.45 -12.53
N GLU A 54 -8.03 3.22 -11.46
CA GLU A 54 -7.59 4.60 -11.34
C GLU A 54 -6.34 4.65 -10.44
N VAL A 55 -5.35 5.42 -10.86
CA VAL A 55 -4.06 5.55 -10.17
C VAL A 55 -3.94 6.96 -9.62
N TYR A 56 -3.52 7.08 -8.36
CA TYR A 56 -3.32 8.34 -7.66
C TYR A 56 -1.98 8.38 -6.96
N ASP A 57 -1.44 9.58 -6.76
CA ASP A 57 -0.33 9.80 -5.83
C ASP A 57 -0.82 9.81 -4.36
N LEU A 58 0.10 9.95 -3.41
CA LEU A 58 -0.23 9.97 -1.97
C LEU A 58 -0.93 11.24 -1.50
N ASN A 59 -0.94 12.29 -2.32
CA ASN A 59 -1.77 13.47 -2.11
C ASN A 59 -3.18 13.30 -2.71
N GLN A 60 -3.51 12.09 -3.18
CA GLN A 60 -4.75 11.76 -3.87
C GLN A 60 -4.92 12.54 -5.18
N SER A 61 -3.83 13.00 -5.78
CA SER A 61 -3.84 13.61 -7.10
C SER A 61 -3.99 12.51 -8.14
N PHE A 62 -4.98 12.67 -9.02
CA PHE A 62 -5.21 11.73 -10.12
C PHE A 62 -4.01 11.70 -11.07
N ILE A 63 -3.54 10.49 -11.37
CA ILE A 63 -2.43 10.23 -12.31
C ILE A 63 -2.98 9.76 -13.65
N THR A 64 -3.70 8.63 -13.65
CA THR A 64 -4.19 8.00 -14.87
C THR A 64 -5.34 7.02 -14.59
N LYS A 65 -6.01 6.56 -15.65
CA LYS A 65 -7.14 5.64 -15.62
C LYS A 65 -7.04 4.61 -16.74
N PHE A 66 -7.33 3.37 -16.40
CA PHE A 66 -7.45 2.26 -17.33
C PHE A 66 -8.83 1.63 -17.18
N THR A 67 -9.56 1.52 -18.27
CA THR A 67 -10.89 0.88 -18.31
C THR A 67 -10.77 -0.54 -18.81
N ASN A 68 -11.65 -1.45 -18.38
CA ASN A 68 -11.67 -2.84 -18.82
C ASN A 68 -10.29 -3.54 -18.65
N SER A 69 -9.68 -3.33 -17.48
CA SER A 69 -8.26 -3.64 -17.22
C SER A 69 -8.02 -4.99 -16.56
N THR A 70 -9.07 -5.62 -16.04
CA THR A 70 -9.00 -6.96 -15.45
C THR A 70 -9.53 -8.01 -16.42
N ASP A 71 -8.81 -9.13 -16.53
CA ASP A 71 -9.22 -10.30 -17.33
C ASP A 71 -10.25 -11.18 -16.59
N GLU A 72 -10.63 -12.31 -17.22
CA GLU A 72 -11.57 -13.29 -16.66
C GLU A 72 -11.13 -13.90 -15.32
N THR A 73 -9.83 -13.79 -14.99
CA THR A 73 -9.25 -14.25 -13.72
C THR A 73 -9.09 -13.12 -12.70
N GLY A 74 -9.55 -11.90 -13.03
CA GLY A 74 -9.39 -10.71 -12.20
C GLY A 74 -7.97 -10.15 -12.20
N LYS A 75 -7.08 -10.67 -13.06
CA LYS A 75 -5.69 -10.21 -13.17
C LYS A 75 -5.63 -8.94 -14.01
N TYR A 76 -4.75 -8.03 -13.62
CA TYR A 76 -4.47 -6.81 -14.39
C TYR A 76 -2.97 -6.58 -14.57
N SER A 77 -2.63 -5.80 -15.60
CA SER A 77 -1.30 -5.26 -15.82
C SER A 77 -1.43 -3.91 -16.50
N ILE A 78 -1.16 -2.83 -15.76
CA ILE A 78 -1.26 -1.45 -16.26
C ILE A 78 0.13 -0.86 -16.43
N GLN A 79 0.30 -0.03 -17.45
CA GLN A 79 1.57 0.58 -17.83
C GLN A 79 1.35 2.04 -18.18
N PHE A 80 2.13 2.92 -17.57
CA PHE A 80 2.09 4.35 -17.83
C PHE A 80 3.47 4.95 -17.65
N LYS A 81 3.65 6.17 -18.16
CA LYS A 81 4.91 6.90 -18.05
C LYS A 81 4.77 8.09 -17.12
N GLY A 82 5.74 8.28 -16.24
CA GLY A 82 5.87 9.49 -15.43
C GLY A 82 6.97 9.38 -14.40
N ASN A 83 7.20 10.47 -13.69
CA ASN A 83 8.14 10.51 -12.57
C ASN A 83 7.35 10.50 -11.26
N TYR A 84 6.80 9.34 -10.91
CA TYR A 84 6.04 9.13 -9.69
C TYR A 84 6.88 8.36 -8.67
N SER A 85 6.67 8.69 -7.40
CA SER A 85 7.26 7.95 -6.28
C SER A 85 6.21 7.00 -5.72
N PHE A 86 6.64 5.78 -5.41
CA PHE A 86 5.84 4.87 -4.60
C PHE A 86 5.81 5.34 -3.12
N PRO A 87 4.78 4.95 -2.35
CA PRO A 87 3.61 4.20 -2.78
C PRO A 87 2.65 4.95 -3.71
N LEU A 88 1.86 4.22 -4.49
CA LEU A 88 0.76 4.73 -5.30
C LEU A 88 -0.57 4.20 -4.76
N LEU A 89 -1.62 5.01 -4.81
CA LEU A 89 -2.97 4.56 -4.46
C LEU A 89 -3.66 4.05 -5.72
N LEU A 90 -4.06 2.77 -5.70
CA LEU A 90 -4.92 2.20 -6.72
C LEU A 90 -6.35 2.16 -6.23
N LYS A 91 -7.27 2.56 -7.11
CA LYS A 91 -8.71 2.49 -6.90
C LYS A 91 -9.36 1.69 -8.01
N VAL A 92 -10.13 0.69 -7.62
CA VAL A 92 -10.92 -0.13 -8.52
C VAL A 92 -12.39 0.25 -8.41
N THR A 93 -13.01 0.45 -9.57
CA THR A 93 -14.46 0.67 -9.73
C THR A 93 -14.96 -0.05 -10.98
N ASN A 94 -16.28 -0.25 -11.09
CA ASN A 94 -16.90 -0.94 -12.22
C ASN A 94 -16.40 -2.38 -12.41
N GLY A 95 -16.89 -3.03 -13.46
CA GLY A 95 -16.62 -4.42 -13.76
C GLY A 95 -17.78 -5.32 -13.32
N GLU A 96 -17.56 -6.62 -13.38
CA GLU A 96 -18.56 -7.63 -13.09
C GLU A 96 -17.99 -8.76 -12.24
N ILE A 97 -18.80 -9.25 -11.32
CA ILE A 97 -18.57 -10.46 -10.53
C ILE A 97 -19.65 -11.45 -10.95
N ASN A 98 -19.25 -12.57 -11.57
CA ASN A 98 -20.19 -13.61 -12.00
C ASN A 98 -21.36 -13.07 -12.86
N GLY A 99 -21.10 -12.09 -13.73
CA GLY A 99 -22.10 -11.43 -14.58
C GLY A 99 -22.99 -10.41 -13.87
N THR A 100 -22.77 -10.16 -12.57
CA THR A 100 -23.43 -9.11 -11.81
C THR A 100 -22.52 -7.90 -11.74
N LYS A 101 -23.06 -6.70 -11.97
CA LYS A 101 -22.29 -5.46 -11.92
C LYS A 101 -21.65 -5.25 -10.55
N PHE A 102 -20.36 -4.92 -10.54
CA PHE A 102 -19.66 -4.49 -9.34
C PHE A 102 -19.88 -2.99 -9.11
N ASP A 103 -20.62 -2.67 -8.03
CA ASP A 103 -21.04 -1.30 -7.68
C ASP A 103 -20.32 -0.73 -6.44
N SER A 104 -19.27 -1.38 -5.94
CA SER A 104 -18.47 -0.90 -4.80
C SER A 104 -17.12 -0.33 -5.23
N THR A 105 -16.33 0.13 -4.26
CA THR A 105 -14.95 0.56 -4.48
C THR A 105 -13.97 -0.35 -3.73
N MET A 106 -12.87 -0.73 -4.39
CA MET A 106 -11.73 -1.32 -3.70
C MET A 106 -10.49 -0.44 -3.84
N LEU A 107 -9.66 -0.47 -2.80
CA LEU A 107 -8.46 0.35 -2.68
C LEU A 107 -7.26 -0.52 -2.31
N SER A 108 -6.08 -0.08 -2.75
CA SER A 108 -4.81 -0.66 -2.30
C SER A 108 -3.70 0.37 -2.38
N LEU A 109 -2.89 0.47 -1.32
CA LEU A 109 -1.61 1.15 -1.36
C LEU A 109 -0.55 0.23 -1.96
N CYS A 110 -0.06 0.65 -3.11
CA CYS A 110 0.88 -0.06 -3.93
C CYS A 110 2.30 0.40 -3.60
N TYR A 111 3.15 -0.46 -3.03
CA TYR A 111 4.56 -0.13 -2.77
C TYR A 111 5.49 -0.71 -3.83
N ASP A 112 5.05 -1.79 -4.49
CA ASP A 112 5.76 -2.49 -5.55
C ASP A 112 4.75 -3.36 -6.32
N SER A 113 5.22 -4.06 -7.35
CA SER A 113 4.48 -5.11 -8.05
C SER A 113 4.93 -6.51 -7.57
N PRO A 114 4.03 -7.47 -7.32
CA PRO A 114 2.59 -7.41 -7.54
C PRO A 114 1.85 -6.60 -6.47
N CYS A 115 0.70 -6.06 -6.87
CA CYS A 115 -0.10 -5.13 -6.11
C CYS A 115 -1.56 -5.57 -6.10
N ASN A 116 -1.90 -6.42 -5.14
CA ASN A 116 -3.25 -6.97 -5.07
C ASN A 116 -4.23 -5.93 -4.51
N ILE A 117 -5.45 -5.96 -5.05
CA ILE A 117 -6.56 -5.11 -4.66
C ILE A 117 -7.67 -6.05 -4.19
N THR A 118 -7.95 -6.01 -2.90
CA THR A 118 -8.81 -6.96 -2.19
C THR A 118 -9.64 -6.23 -1.13
N PRO A 119 -10.66 -6.87 -0.53
CA PRO A 119 -11.35 -6.31 0.62
C PRO A 119 -10.42 -5.95 1.77
N ILE A 120 -9.43 -6.81 2.08
CA ILE A 120 -8.48 -6.55 3.17
C ILE A 120 -7.58 -5.36 2.85
N THR A 121 -7.04 -5.27 1.63
CA THR A 121 -6.23 -4.11 1.23
C THR A 121 -7.05 -2.83 1.29
N THR A 122 -8.35 -2.90 1.01
CA THR A 122 -9.28 -1.77 1.07
C THR A 122 -9.47 -1.30 2.51
N ILE A 123 -9.73 -2.21 3.45
CA ILE A 123 -9.85 -1.92 4.89
C ILE A 123 -8.56 -1.30 5.43
N VAL A 124 -7.41 -1.94 5.14
CA VAL A 124 -6.09 -1.45 5.57
C VAL A 124 -5.81 -0.08 4.98
N THR A 125 -6.08 0.14 3.69
CA THR A 125 -5.89 1.44 3.04
C THR A 125 -6.77 2.52 3.67
N LEU A 126 -8.08 2.26 3.85
CA LEU A 126 -9.00 3.26 4.39
C LEU A 126 -8.73 3.63 5.84
N SER A 127 -8.16 2.71 6.62
CA SER A 127 -7.72 2.97 8.00
C SER A 127 -6.65 4.05 8.08
N PHE A 128 -5.92 4.30 6.99
CA PHE A 128 -4.86 5.31 6.89
C PHE A 128 -5.19 6.42 5.88
N ALA A 129 -6.45 6.55 5.44
CA ALA A 129 -6.84 7.47 4.37
C ALA A 129 -6.50 8.95 4.62
N THR A 130 -6.36 9.36 5.88
CA THR A 130 -5.99 10.73 6.24
C THR A 130 -4.49 11.01 6.15
N ASN A 131 -3.62 9.99 6.10
CA ASN A 131 -2.17 10.13 6.26
C ASN A 131 -1.36 9.22 5.33
N PHE A 132 -1.80 9.00 4.09
CA PHE A 132 -1.09 8.13 3.12
C PHE A 132 0.38 8.48 2.94
N ALA A 133 0.71 9.77 2.85
CA ALA A 133 2.09 10.23 2.64
C ALA A 133 3.05 9.88 3.78
N LEU A 134 2.53 9.60 4.97
CA LEU A 134 3.31 9.28 6.17
C LEU A 134 3.34 7.79 6.49
N THR A 135 2.58 6.98 5.75
CA THR A 135 2.37 5.58 6.11
C THR A 135 3.34 4.67 5.35
N SER A 136 4.23 4.03 6.09
CA SER A 136 5.15 3.00 5.58
C SER A 136 4.45 1.65 5.39
N LYS A 137 5.05 0.77 4.57
CA LYS A 137 4.56 -0.60 4.38
C LYS A 137 4.59 -1.38 5.69
N GLU A 138 5.60 -1.13 6.51
CA GLU A 138 5.78 -1.71 7.84
C GLU A 138 4.66 -1.30 8.80
N GLU A 139 4.25 -0.03 8.79
CA GLU A 139 3.12 0.44 9.62
C GLU A 139 1.80 -0.21 9.21
N LEU A 140 1.53 -0.33 7.91
CA LEU A 140 0.34 -1.05 7.42
C LEU A 140 0.37 -2.53 7.82
N SER A 141 1.54 -3.16 7.72
CA SER A 141 1.71 -4.57 8.06
C SER A 141 1.51 -4.80 9.56
N LYS A 142 2.10 -3.93 10.39
CA LYS A 142 1.90 -3.93 11.84
C LYS A 142 0.43 -3.74 12.20
N PHE A 143 -0.24 -2.79 11.56
CA PHE A 143 -1.67 -2.57 11.77
C PHE A 143 -2.51 -3.79 11.39
N ALA A 144 -2.28 -4.38 10.20
CA ALA A 144 -3.00 -5.57 9.78
C ALA A 144 -2.81 -6.72 10.77
N GLN A 145 -1.60 -6.93 11.27
CA GLN A 145 -1.32 -7.98 12.24
C GLN A 145 -1.93 -7.68 13.62
N GLU A 146 -1.69 -6.49 14.18
CA GLU A 146 -2.08 -6.15 15.55
C GLU A 146 -3.57 -5.84 15.69
N SER A 147 -4.21 -5.27 14.68
CA SER A 147 -5.62 -4.86 14.73
C SER A 147 -6.53 -5.91 14.11
N LEU A 148 -6.17 -6.45 12.93
CA LEU A 148 -7.01 -7.38 12.18
C LEU A 148 -6.63 -8.85 12.38
N GLY A 149 -5.48 -9.14 13.00
CA GLY A 149 -4.97 -10.51 13.10
C GLY A 149 -4.52 -11.10 11.75
N VAL A 150 -4.16 -10.24 10.79
CA VAL A 150 -3.78 -10.63 9.43
C VAL A 150 -2.27 -10.48 9.21
N ASP A 151 -1.56 -11.60 9.06
CA ASP A 151 -0.10 -11.61 8.92
C ASP A 151 0.40 -11.01 7.60
N ASN A 152 -0.33 -11.19 6.50
CA ASN A 152 0.04 -10.65 5.19
C ASN A 152 -1.18 -10.13 4.43
N TRP A 153 -1.56 -8.88 4.69
CA TRP A 153 -2.73 -8.23 4.11
C TRP A 153 -2.70 -8.11 2.58
N GLN A 154 -1.53 -8.24 1.93
CA GLN A 154 -1.40 -8.24 0.47
C GLN A 154 -1.58 -9.63 -0.14
N SER A 155 -1.65 -10.69 0.68
CA SER A 155 -1.83 -12.07 0.21
C SER A 155 -3.26 -12.31 -0.28
N LEU A 156 -3.42 -13.09 -1.35
CA LEU A 156 -4.71 -13.49 -1.93
C LEU A 156 -5.29 -14.76 -1.28
N THR A 157 -4.48 -15.49 -0.51
CA THR A 157 -4.83 -16.82 0.00
C THR A 157 -5.37 -16.81 1.42
N LEU A 158 -5.60 -15.62 1.97
CA LEU A 158 -6.14 -15.47 3.32
C LEU A 158 -7.57 -16.00 3.39
N ASN A 159 -7.86 -16.76 4.45
CA ASN A 159 -9.21 -17.28 4.69
C ASN A 159 -10.21 -16.13 4.88
N GLU A 160 -9.72 -15.01 5.40
CA GLU A 160 -10.44 -13.76 5.62
C GLU A 160 -11.05 -13.19 4.34
N HIS A 161 -10.40 -13.31 3.16
CA HIS A 161 -11.02 -12.90 1.89
C HIS A 161 -12.30 -13.68 1.64
N ARG A 162 -12.22 -15.01 1.70
CA ARG A 162 -13.39 -15.88 1.55
C ARG A 162 -14.46 -15.62 2.59
N THR A 163 -14.07 -15.31 3.83
CA THR A 163 -15.01 -14.95 4.89
C THR A 163 -15.75 -13.65 4.54
N ILE A 164 -15.05 -12.63 4.06
CA ILE A 164 -15.65 -11.36 3.61
C ILE A 164 -16.61 -11.61 2.45
N ALA A 165 -16.20 -12.33 1.40
CA ALA A 165 -17.06 -12.69 0.27
C ALA A 165 -18.35 -13.38 0.71
N ASN A 166 -18.20 -14.40 1.56
CA ASN A 166 -19.35 -15.16 2.06
C ASN A 166 -20.29 -14.26 2.87
N TYR A 167 -19.73 -13.43 3.75
CA TYR A 167 -20.52 -12.54 4.57
C TYR A 167 -21.28 -11.50 3.71
N LEU A 168 -20.63 -10.92 2.69
CA LEU A 168 -21.29 -10.03 1.71
C LEU A 168 -22.47 -10.72 1.02
N ARG A 169 -22.24 -11.94 0.55
CA ARG A 169 -23.23 -12.75 -0.19
C ARG A 169 -24.41 -13.17 0.68
N GLU A 170 -24.16 -13.61 1.91
CA GLU A 170 -25.18 -14.13 2.82
C GLU A 170 -26.05 -13.03 3.43
N ASN A 171 -25.48 -11.83 3.64
CA ASN A 171 -26.17 -10.73 4.29
C ASN A 171 -26.67 -9.64 3.33
N HIS A 172 -26.45 -9.81 2.02
CA HIS A 172 -26.80 -8.83 0.99
C HIS A 172 -26.24 -7.42 1.27
N GLN A 173 -25.03 -7.35 1.82
CA GLN A 173 -24.34 -6.09 2.12
C GLN A 173 -23.36 -5.74 1.02
N SER A 174 -23.09 -4.44 0.84
CA SER A 174 -22.03 -3.99 -0.06
C SER A 174 -20.67 -4.05 0.65
N LEU A 175 -19.58 -4.09 -0.14
CA LEU A 175 -18.23 -4.01 0.43
C LEU A 175 -18.05 -2.71 1.21
N ASP A 176 -18.62 -1.61 0.73
CA ASP A 176 -18.55 -0.31 1.37
C ASP A 176 -19.22 -0.32 2.77
N ASP A 177 -20.29 -1.10 2.96
CA ASP A 177 -20.95 -1.25 4.27
C ASP A 177 -20.05 -1.97 5.27
N ILE A 178 -19.45 -3.09 4.88
CA ILE A 178 -18.55 -3.88 5.73
C ILE A 178 -17.32 -3.06 6.10
N VAL A 179 -16.72 -2.42 5.09
CA VAL A 179 -15.57 -1.54 5.26
C VAL A 179 -15.92 -0.40 6.24
N SER A 180 -17.10 0.20 6.13
CA SER A 180 -17.56 1.24 7.05
C SER A 180 -17.69 0.75 8.48
N ILE A 181 -18.27 -0.45 8.69
CA ILE A 181 -18.38 -1.08 10.02
C ILE A 181 -17.00 -1.29 10.63
N ILE A 182 -16.11 -2.00 9.92
CA ILE A 182 -14.77 -2.33 10.43
C ILE A 182 -13.94 -1.07 10.67
N THR A 183 -13.95 -0.11 9.75
CA THR A 183 -13.21 1.15 9.92
C THR A 183 -13.77 2.03 11.03
N SER A 184 -15.07 1.94 11.32
CA SER A 184 -15.67 2.61 12.48
C SER A 184 -15.22 1.97 13.79
N ASP A 185 -15.28 0.64 13.87
CA ASP A 185 -14.87 -0.18 15.01
C ASP A 185 -13.40 0.10 15.38
N MET A 186 -12.52 0.06 14.37
CA MET A 186 -11.09 0.32 14.54
C MET A 186 -10.71 1.72 15.01
N LYS A 187 -11.64 2.70 15.04
CA LYS A 187 -11.31 4.07 15.52
C LYS A 187 -10.85 4.10 16.96
N ASP A 188 -11.36 3.19 17.80
CA ASP A 188 -10.94 3.07 19.19
C ASP A 188 -9.86 1.99 19.41
N GLY A 189 -9.43 1.35 18.32
CA GLY A 189 -8.36 0.36 18.30
C GLY A 189 -8.81 -1.07 18.63
N TYR A 190 -10.11 -1.34 18.59
CA TYR A 190 -10.69 -2.67 18.82
C TYR A 190 -11.65 -3.08 17.69
N LEU A 191 -11.92 -4.38 17.59
CA LEU A 191 -12.91 -5.00 16.71
C LEU A 191 -14.02 -5.62 17.57
N ASP A 192 -14.86 -4.78 18.19
CA ASP A 192 -15.87 -5.24 19.14
C ASP A 192 -17.27 -5.43 18.56
N ASP A 193 -17.51 -5.04 17.29
CA ASP A 193 -18.73 -5.36 16.56
C ASP A 193 -18.77 -6.84 16.14
N GLU A 194 -19.96 -7.44 16.18
CA GLU A 194 -20.15 -8.87 15.83
C GLU A 194 -19.73 -9.19 14.39
N VAL A 195 -19.91 -8.24 13.47
CA VAL A 195 -19.45 -8.34 12.08
C VAL A 195 -17.93 -8.41 12.01
N SER A 196 -17.25 -7.50 12.70
CA SER A 196 -15.79 -7.43 12.74
C SER A 196 -15.18 -8.69 13.35
N LYS A 197 -15.75 -9.20 14.46
CA LYS A 197 -15.30 -10.45 15.09
C LYS A 197 -15.49 -11.66 14.18
N THR A 198 -16.57 -11.69 13.40
CA THR A 198 -16.84 -12.77 12.46
C THR A 198 -15.82 -12.77 11.32
N ILE A 199 -15.49 -11.61 10.78
CA ILE A 199 -14.56 -11.45 9.67
C ILE A 199 -13.11 -11.64 10.12
N PHE A 200 -12.75 -11.07 11.28
CA PHE A 200 -11.41 -11.08 11.84
C PHE A 200 -11.42 -11.74 13.24
N PRO A 201 -11.53 -13.07 13.32
CA PRO A 201 -11.61 -13.79 14.59
C PRO A 201 -10.35 -13.70 15.43
N HIS A 202 -9.23 -13.28 14.84
CA HIS A 202 -7.95 -13.04 15.49
C HIS A 202 -7.64 -11.56 15.67
N GLY A 203 -8.58 -10.68 15.33
CA GLY A 203 -8.44 -9.24 15.54
C GLY A 203 -8.49 -8.87 17.01
N LYS A 204 -8.05 -7.65 17.30
CA LYS A 204 -7.92 -7.16 18.67
C LYS A 204 -9.28 -6.81 19.27
N ILE A 205 -9.71 -7.54 20.30
CA ILE A 205 -10.99 -7.32 20.99
C ILE A 205 -10.80 -6.65 22.37
N ARG A 206 -11.83 -5.94 22.85
CA ARG A 206 -11.88 -5.42 24.22
C ARG A 206 -12.18 -6.58 25.18
N GLN A 207 -11.35 -6.73 26.22
CA GLN A 207 -11.56 -7.70 27.29
C GLN A 207 -12.59 -7.21 28.30
#